data_AF-A0A7I4XSF6-F1
#
_entry.id   AF-A0A7I4XSF6-F1
#
_cell.length_a   1.000
_cell.length_b   1.000
_cell.length_c   1.000
_cell.angle_alpha   90.00
_cell.angle_beta   90.00
_cell.angle_gamma   90.00
#
_symmetry.space_group_name_H-M   'P 1'
#
loop_
_entity.id
_entity.type
_entity.pdbx_description
1 polymer ?
#
loop_
_entity_poly.entity_id
_entity_poly.type
_entity_poly.pdbx_seq_one_letter_code
_entity_poly.pdbx_strand_id
1 'polypeptide(L)'
;MNVQITTTKRILTRYGNRLEQLIKEYQGMKLESLLAEFHDEAQNANLGKLHQLEEAMGAIDILVGQLEATLSRFLTVRDSSMTGAEPDDNETYSIRAEGGIASAVEYMMLLQARIRAIKSCDGMGQSQVTAPQPTPGTQAQLRKPQSVELPTLPIPKFNENIWDWDNFWELYNANVHLQDLPELYKFNYLLDALQGEARESIRKFRSLRQIILKP
;
A
#
# COMPACT_ATOMS: atom_id res chain seq x y z
N MET A 1 23.14 6.87 -37.84
CA MET A 1 22.33 5.97 -37.01
C MET A 1 23.02 5.60 -35.69
N ASN A 2 24.27 5.12 -35.72
CA ASN A 2 25.04 4.78 -34.51
C ASN A 2 25.15 5.88 -33.44
N VAL A 3 25.35 7.15 -33.83
CA VAL A 3 25.43 8.28 -32.87
C VAL A 3 24.12 8.45 -32.07
N GLN A 4 22.96 8.17 -32.68
CA GLN A 4 21.68 8.25 -31.97
C GLN A 4 21.53 7.14 -30.93
N ILE A 5 21.91 5.90 -31.29
CA ILE A 5 21.88 4.74 -30.37
C ILE A 5 22.77 5.01 -29.15
N THR A 6 24.01 5.45 -29.36
CA THR A 6 24.93 5.79 -28.26
C THR A 6 24.37 6.91 -27.38
N THR A 7 23.74 7.92 -27.99
CA THR A 7 23.11 9.02 -27.25
C THR A 7 21.95 8.53 -26.40
N THR A 8 21.05 7.71 -26.95
CA THR A 8 19.92 7.14 -26.21
C THR A 8 20.37 6.21 -25.09
N LYS A 9 21.41 5.37 -25.30
CA LYS A 9 22.00 4.54 -24.25
C LYS A 9 22.47 5.38 -23.07
N ARG A 10 23.23 6.45 -23.34
CA ARG A 10 23.73 7.35 -22.29
C ARG A 10 22.60 7.99 -21.49
N ILE A 11 21.54 8.44 -22.18
CA ILE A 11 20.38 9.07 -21.53
C ILE A 11 19.61 8.05 -20.69
N LEU A 12 19.41 6.83 -21.20
CA LEU A 12 18.76 5.73 -20.50
C LEU A 12 19.50 5.40 -19.20
N THR A 13 20.83 5.23 -19.28
CA THR A 13 21.67 4.97 -18.11
C THR A 13 21.59 6.11 -17.09
N ARG A 14 21.57 7.37 -17.54
CA ARG A 14 21.45 8.53 -16.65
C ARG A 14 20.14 8.51 -15.88
N TYR A 15 19.01 8.33 -16.56
CA TYR A 15 17.70 8.31 -15.91
C TYR A 15 17.51 7.07 -15.03
N GLY A 16 17.98 5.89 -15.46
CA GLY A 16 17.97 4.68 -14.64
C GLY A 16 18.77 4.85 -13.34
N ASN A 17 20.00 5.35 -13.42
CA ASN A 17 20.81 5.63 -12.23
C ASN A 17 20.17 6.69 -11.32
N ARG A 18 19.56 7.73 -11.89
CA ARG A 18 18.88 8.77 -11.09
C ARG A 18 17.66 8.22 -10.37
N LEU A 19 16.88 7.36 -11.04
CA LEU A 19 15.71 6.68 -10.47
C LEU A 19 16.13 5.75 -9.31
N GLU A 20 17.14 4.91 -9.53
CA GLU A 20 17.70 4.04 -8.47
C GLU A 20 18.19 4.86 -7.26
N GLN A 21 18.88 5.97 -7.49
CA GLN A 21 19.35 6.85 -6.43
C GLN A 21 18.18 7.49 -5.67
N LEU A 22 17.18 8.00 -6.38
CA LEU A 22 16.02 8.65 -5.78
C LEU A 22 15.24 7.66 -4.90
N ILE A 23 15.03 6.43 -5.37
CA ILE A 23 14.37 5.38 -4.58
C ILE A 23 15.18 5.08 -3.31
N LYS A 24 16.51 4.98 -3.40
CA LYS A 24 17.37 4.79 -2.21
C LYS A 24 17.28 5.95 -1.23
N GLU A 25 17.22 7.19 -1.72
CA GLU A 25 17.03 8.39 -0.89
C GLU A 25 15.72 8.28 -0.10
N TYR A 26 14.60 7.91 -0.74
CA TYR A 26 13.30 7.76 -0.09
C TYR A 26 13.20 6.54 0.84
N GLN A 27 13.81 5.42 0.49
CA GLN A 27 13.95 4.26 1.38
C GLN A 27 14.78 4.62 2.63
N GLY A 28 15.80 5.48 2.49
CA GLY A 28 16.56 6.02 3.62
C GLY A 28 15.71 6.88 4.55
N MET A 29 14.72 7.60 4.00
CA MET A 29 13.73 8.37 4.77
C MET A 29 12.62 7.48 5.38
N LYS A 30 12.59 6.18 5.05
CA LYS A 30 11.61 5.20 5.51
C LYS A 30 10.16 5.61 5.25
N LEU A 31 9.90 6.19 4.08
CA LEU A 31 8.54 6.62 3.71
C LEU A 31 7.55 5.46 3.76
N GLU A 32 7.99 4.25 3.40
CA GLU A 32 7.20 3.03 3.47
C GLU A 32 6.86 2.56 4.90
N SER A 33 7.47 3.17 5.92
CA SER A 33 7.21 2.87 7.33
C SER A 33 6.34 3.94 8.02
N LEU A 34 5.95 5.00 7.31
CA LEU A 34 5.09 6.03 7.86
C LEU A 34 3.72 5.45 8.24
N LEU A 35 3.32 5.65 9.49
CA LEU A 35 2.04 5.20 10.04
C LEU A 35 1.11 6.38 10.27
N ALA A 36 -0.19 6.11 10.16
CA ALA A 36 -1.23 7.06 10.57
C ALA A 36 -1.21 7.25 12.09
N GLU A 37 -1.34 8.49 12.52
CA GLU A 37 -1.56 8.83 13.93
C GLU A 37 -3.03 9.17 14.17
N PHE A 38 -3.56 8.80 15.34
CA PHE A 38 -5.02 8.74 15.62
C PHE A 38 -5.50 9.71 16.71
N HIS A 39 -4.86 10.87 16.88
CA HIS A 39 -5.23 11.88 17.90
C HIS A 39 -5.49 13.26 17.27
N ASP A 40 -6.19 14.16 17.97
CA ASP A 40 -6.59 15.47 17.42
C ASP A 40 -5.40 16.33 16.93
N GLU A 41 -4.21 16.20 17.55
CA GLU A 41 -2.98 16.88 17.10
C GLU A 41 -2.29 16.19 15.90
N ALA A 42 -2.71 14.96 15.54
CA ALA A 42 -2.14 14.22 14.42
C ALA A 42 -2.65 14.64 13.05
N GLN A 43 -3.73 15.41 12.93
CA GLN A 43 -4.26 15.76 11.62
C GLN A 43 -3.21 16.52 10.79
N ASN A 44 -2.47 17.43 11.42
CA ASN A 44 -1.39 18.17 10.77
C ASN A 44 -0.16 17.29 10.49
N ALA A 45 0.18 16.36 11.39
CA ALA A 45 1.29 15.42 11.21
C ALA A 45 1.01 14.44 10.05
N ASN A 46 -0.22 13.92 9.96
CA ASN A 46 -0.68 13.05 8.89
C ASN A 46 -0.73 13.78 7.54
N LEU A 47 -1.17 15.04 7.51
CA LEU A 47 -1.11 15.87 6.30
C LEU A 47 0.33 16.05 5.80
N GLY A 48 1.28 16.30 6.71
CA GLY A 48 2.70 16.37 6.38
C GLY A 48 3.25 15.07 5.79
N LYS A 49 2.92 13.92 6.40
CA LYS A 49 3.29 12.59 5.88
C LYS A 49 2.70 12.34 4.49
N LEU A 50 1.45 12.73 4.28
CA LEU A 50 0.73 12.56 3.03
C LEU A 50 1.36 13.39 1.91
N HIS A 51 1.71 14.65 2.17
CA HIS A 51 2.45 15.49 1.22
C HIS A 51 3.81 14.86 0.87
N GLN A 52 4.57 14.36 1.85
CA GLN A 52 5.86 13.71 1.60
C GLN A 52 5.72 12.47 0.70
N LEU A 53 4.70 11.65 0.94
CA LEU A 53 4.42 10.46 0.13
C LEU A 53 3.99 10.81 -1.30
N GLU A 54 3.11 11.80 -1.46
CA GLU A 54 2.64 12.26 -2.77
C GLU A 54 3.75 12.93 -3.58
N GLU A 55 4.60 13.74 -2.94
CA GLU A 55 5.78 14.34 -3.57
C GLU A 55 6.77 13.27 -4.05
N ALA A 56 7.08 12.28 -3.20
CA ALA A 56 7.97 11.19 -3.55
C ALA A 56 7.43 10.35 -4.73
N MET A 57 6.13 10.03 -4.71
CA MET A 57 5.50 9.34 -5.83
C MET A 57 5.56 10.16 -7.12
N GLY A 58 5.24 11.45 -7.08
CA GLY A 58 5.29 12.32 -8.25
C GLY A 58 6.70 12.44 -8.83
N ALA A 59 7.72 12.54 -7.98
CA ALA A 59 9.10 12.59 -8.43
C ALA A 59 9.57 11.28 -9.09
N ILE A 60 9.14 10.13 -8.56
CA ILE A 60 9.39 8.81 -9.16
C ILE A 60 8.66 8.68 -10.50
N ASP A 61 7.38 9.04 -10.56
CA ASP A 61 6.52 8.95 -11.75
C ASP A 61 7.10 9.75 -12.92
N ILE A 62 7.58 10.98 -12.67
CA ILE A 62 8.25 11.81 -13.69
C ILE A 62 9.49 11.09 -14.26
N LEU A 63 10.33 10.49 -13.41
CA LEU A 63 11.54 9.79 -13.86
C LEU A 63 11.20 8.49 -14.61
N VAL A 64 10.19 7.75 -14.15
CA VAL A 64 9.68 6.56 -14.84
C VAL A 64 9.20 6.93 -16.24
N GLY A 65 8.36 7.95 -16.38
CA GLY A 65 7.90 8.41 -17.70
C GLY A 65 9.03 8.88 -18.61
N GLN A 66 10.05 9.55 -18.07
CA GLN A 66 11.26 9.92 -18.84
C GLN A 66 12.05 8.69 -19.31
N LEU A 67 12.13 7.66 -18.47
CA LEU A 67 12.85 6.43 -18.76
C LEU A 67 12.09 5.58 -19.80
N GLU A 68 10.78 5.44 -19.67
CA GLU A 68 9.89 4.76 -20.63
C GLU A 68 9.93 5.42 -22.01
N ALA A 69 9.84 6.75 -22.07
CA ALA A 69 9.92 7.49 -23.33
C ALA A 69 11.30 7.33 -23.99
N THR A 70 12.37 7.35 -23.20
CA THR A 70 13.74 7.14 -23.69
C THR A 70 13.95 5.71 -24.18
N LEU A 71 13.43 4.72 -23.44
CA LEU A 71 13.49 3.29 -23.79
C LEU A 71 12.74 3.04 -25.10
N SER A 72 11.51 3.56 -25.23
CA SER A 72 10.71 3.46 -26.45
C SER A 72 11.46 4.01 -27.66
N ARG A 73 12.06 5.19 -27.52
CA ARG A 73 12.89 5.80 -28.58
C ARG A 73 14.10 4.94 -28.92
N PHE A 74 14.77 4.39 -27.91
CA PHE A 74 15.93 3.53 -28.10
C PHE A 74 15.58 2.26 -28.89
N LEU A 75 14.46 1.60 -28.55
CA LEU A 75 13.97 0.41 -29.24
C LEU A 75 13.60 0.75 -30.70
N THR A 76 12.90 1.86 -30.95
CA THR A 76 12.57 2.30 -32.32
C THR A 76 13.83 2.56 -33.17
N VAL A 77 14.83 3.26 -32.63
CA VAL A 77 16.09 3.54 -33.35
C VAL A 77 16.87 2.25 -33.59
N ARG A 78 16.87 1.32 -32.62
CA ARG A 78 17.51 -0.01 -32.75
C ARG A 78 16.86 -0.82 -33.87
N ASP A 79 15.55 -0.98 -33.83
CA ASP A 79 14.82 -1.82 -34.79
C ASP A 79 14.95 -1.27 -36.23
N SER A 80 15.05 0.06 -36.36
CA SER A 80 15.32 0.73 -37.64
C SER A 80 16.78 0.54 -38.13
N SER A 81 17.72 0.16 -37.25
CA SER A 81 19.16 0.17 -37.49
C SER A 81 19.76 -1.23 -37.63
N MET A 82 18.98 -2.24 -38.05
CA MET A 82 19.32 -3.67 -38.22
C MET A 82 20.43 -3.95 -39.26
N THR A 83 21.59 -3.32 -39.09
CA THR A 83 22.87 -3.62 -39.73
C THR A 83 23.99 -3.38 -38.72
N GLY A 84 24.40 -4.43 -38.00
CA GLY A 84 25.75 -4.56 -37.44
C GLY A 84 26.03 -4.03 -36.03
N ALA A 85 25.07 -4.05 -35.10
CA ALA A 85 25.38 -3.88 -33.68
C ALA A 85 25.46 -5.25 -32.98
N GLU A 86 26.57 -5.51 -32.27
CA GLU A 86 26.73 -6.67 -31.38
C GLU A 86 25.47 -6.81 -30.49
N PRO A 87 24.75 -7.94 -30.57
CA PRO A 87 23.42 -8.10 -29.96
C PRO A 87 23.43 -8.01 -28.42
N ASP A 88 24.56 -8.32 -27.79
CA ASP A 88 24.67 -8.52 -26.33
C ASP A 88 24.64 -7.21 -25.51
N ASP A 89 25.38 -6.19 -25.95
CA ASP A 89 25.48 -4.93 -25.22
C ASP A 89 24.16 -4.15 -25.22
N ASN A 90 23.36 -4.26 -26.29
CA ASN A 90 22.19 -3.41 -26.46
C ASN A 90 20.98 -3.88 -25.65
N GLU A 91 20.80 -5.20 -25.56
CA GLU A 91 19.76 -5.85 -24.76
C GLU A 91 19.96 -5.60 -23.25
N THR A 92 21.21 -5.52 -22.81
CA THR A 92 21.58 -5.19 -21.43
C THR A 92 21.01 -3.84 -20.96
N TYR A 93 21.02 -2.81 -21.82
CA TYR A 93 20.49 -1.49 -21.45
C TYR A 93 18.96 -1.48 -21.33
N SER A 94 18.25 -2.17 -22.23
CA SER A 94 16.79 -2.28 -22.15
C SER A 94 16.35 -3.07 -20.93
N ILE A 95 16.95 -4.23 -20.67
CA ILE A 95 16.65 -5.07 -19.50
C ILE A 95 16.87 -4.27 -18.21
N ARG A 96 17.99 -3.53 -18.12
CA ARG A 96 18.27 -2.72 -16.94
C ARG A 96 17.23 -1.60 -16.74
N ALA A 97 16.84 -0.91 -17.81
CA ALA A 97 15.84 0.14 -17.72
C ALA A 97 14.46 -0.40 -17.32
N GLU A 98 14.03 -1.51 -17.91
CA GLU A 98 12.79 -2.21 -17.56
C GLU A 98 12.80 -2.67 -16.10
N GLY A 99 13.90 -3.25 -15.63
CA GLY A 99 14.06 -3.63 -14.23
C GLY A 99 13.96 -2.43 -13.28
N GLY A 100 14.59 -1.30 -13.64
CA GLY A 100 14.49 -0.06 -12.87
C GLY A 100 13.07 0.51 -12.81
N ILE A 101 12.33 0.45 -13.93
CA ILE A 101 10.91 0.83 -13.99
C ILE A 101 10.07 -0.09 -13.09
N ALA A 102 10.25 -1.41 -13.19
CA ALA A 102 9.52 -2.38 -12.39
C ALA A 102 9.72 -2.14 -10.88
N SER A 103 10.97 -2.00 -10.42
CA SER A 103 11.26 -1.69 -9.02
C SER A 103 10.68 -0.35 -8.56
N ALA A 104 10.63 0.65 -9.43
CA ALA A 104 10.00 1.93 -9.13
C ALA A 104 8.49 1.81 -8.97
N VAL A 105 7.82 1.06 -9.84
CA VAL A 105 6.38 0.80 -9.77
C VAL A 105 6.03 0.03 -8.49
N GLU A 106 6.80 -1.00 -8.13
CA GLU A 106 6.64 -1.74 -6.87
C GLU A 106 6.77 -0.81 -5.65
N TYR A 107 7.77 0.09 -5.65
CA TYR A 107 7.92 1.05 -4.55
C TYR A 107 6.78 2.07 -4.51
N MET A 108 6.33 2.59 -5.65
CA MET A 108 5.16 3.49 -5.71
C MET A 108 3.90 2.82 -5.19
N MET A 109 3.67 1.52 -5.48
CA MET A 109 2.55 0.77 -4.92
C MET A 109 2.57 0.74 -3.38
N LEU A 110 3.75 0.59 -2.79
CA LEU A 110 3.93 0.62 -1.34
C LEU A 110 3.63 2.01 -0.75
N LEU A 111 4.09 3.08 -1.41
CA LEU A 111 3.77 4.46 -1.00
C LEU A 111 2.27 4.75 -1.13
N GLN A 112 1.63 4.31 -2.22
CA GLN A 112 0.18 4.42 -2.41
C GLN A 112 -0.62 3.71 -1.32
N ALA A 113 -0.15 2.55 -0.85
CA ALA A 113 -0.77 1.86 0.27
C ALA A 113 -0.71 2.69 1.57
N ARG A 114 0.41 3.41 1.79
CA ARG A 114 0.55 4.33 2.95
C ARG A 114 -0.34 5.55 2.85
N ILE A 115 -0.41 6.17 1.67
CA ILE A 115 -1.33 7.29 1.43
C ILE A 115 -2.77 6.87 1.71
N ARG A 116 -3.18 5.70 1.20
CA ARG A 116 -4.53 5.15 1.47
C ARG A 116 -4.76 4.93 2.96
N ALA A 117 -3.81 4.33 3.67
CA ALA A 117 -3.92 4.10 5.11
C ALA A 117 -4.10 5.40 5.91
N ILE A 118 -3.34 6.45 5.56
CA ILE A 118 -3.42 7.76 6.23
C ILE A 118 -4.72 8.49 5.88
N LYS A 119 -5.15 8.49 4.61
CA LYS A 119 -6.40 9.13 4.16
C LYS A 119 -7.63 8.48 4.81
N SER A 120 -7.63 7.17 5.00
CA SER A 120 -8.73 6.44 5.65
C SER A 120 -8.95 6.85 7.12
N CYS A 121 -7.99 7.51 7.77
CA CYS A 121 -8.14 8.00 9.15
C CYS A 121 -8.98 9.28 9.26
N ASP A 122 -9.09 10.08 8.19
CA ASP A 122 -9.87 11.35 8.18
C ASP A 122 -11.37 11.11 7.90
N GLY A 123 -11.71 9.95 7.32
CA GLY A 123 -13.06 9.62 6.84
C GLY A 123 -14.07 9.11 7.90
N MET A 124 -13.67 8.89 9.16
CA MET A 124 -14.58 8.36 10.20
C MET A 124 -15.45 9.43 10.90
N GLY A 125 -15.32 10.71 10.54
CA GLY A 125 -16.01 11.83 11.23
C GLY A 125 -17.27 12.40 10.55
N GLN A 126 -17.61 12.01 9.32
CA GLN A 126 -18.75 12.62 8.59
C GLN A 126 -19.67 11.58 7.96
N SER A 127 -20.50 10.97 8.79
CA SER A 127 -21.81 10.44 8.36
C SER A 127 -22.88 10.94 9.33
N GLN A 128 -23.17 12.24 9.23
CA GLN A 128 -24.50 12.72 9.58
C GLN A 128 -25.47 12.21 8.52
N VAL A 129 -26.13 11.08 8.78
CA VAL A 129 -27.40 10.79 8.14
C VAL A 129 -28.48 11.36 9.06
N THR A 130 -29.03 12.48 8.62
CA THR A 130 -30.17 13.20 9.19
C THR A 130 -31.37 12.24 9.32
N ALA A 131 -31.77 11.90 10.54
CA ALA A 131 -33.07 11.28 10.79
C ALA A 131 -34.10 12.39 11.10
N PRO A 132 -35.30 12.41 10.47
CA PRO A 132 -36.33 13.37 10.82
C PRO A 132 -36.86 13.08 12.23
N GLN A 133 -36.92 14.11 13.07
CA GLN A 133 -37.62 14.08 14.36
C GLN A 133 -39.10 13.66 14.21
N PRO A 134 -39.64 13.01 15.24
CA PRO A 134 -40.85 13.52 15.88
C PRO A 134 -40.67 13.78 17.39
N THR A 135 -41.53 14.66 17.86
CA THR A 135 -41.65 15.40 19.13
C THR A 135 -41.77 14.57 20.44
N PRO A 136 -41.65 15.21 21.62
CA PRO A 136 -41.20 14.61 22.88
C PRO A 136 -42.31 14.07 23.78
N GLY A 137 -41.98 13.03 24.55
CA GLY A 137 -42.80 12.54 25.67
C GLY A 137 -42.08 11.55 26.57
N THR A 138 -41.61 12.03 27.73
CA THR A 138 -41.70 11.37 29.04
C THR A 138 -41.18 9.93 29.20
N GLN A 139 -39.98 9.75 29.78
CA GLN A 139 -39.73 9.24 31.15
C GLN A 139 -38.29 8.76 31.32
N ALA A 140 -37.66 9.20 32.42
CA ALA A 140 -36.38 8.70 32.89
C ALA A 140 -36.49 7.20 33.22
N GLN A 141 -35.66 6.37 32.59
CA GLN A 141 -35.44 5.00 33.02
C GLN A 141 -33.97 4.64 32.90
N LEU A 142 -33.35 4.52 34.07
CA LEU A 142 -32.06 3.92 34.33
C LEU A 142 -31.99 2.55 33.63
N ARG A 143 -31.23 2.45 32.54
CA ARG A 143 -30.89 1.17 31.91
C ARG A 143 -29.39 0.90 32.06
N LYS A 144 -29.15 -0.29 32.60
CA LYS A 144 -27.89 -0.99 32.88
C LYS A 144 -26.94 -0.97 31.66
N PRO A 145 -25.62 -1.16 31.86
CA PRO A 145 -24.67 -1.24 30.74
C PRO A 145 -25.18 -2.27 29.74
N GLN A 146 -25.43 -1.83 28.49
CA GLN A 146 -25.70 -2.73 27.39
C GLN A 146 -24.49 -3.64 27.26
N SER A 147 -24.69 -4.91 27.65
CA SER A 147 -23.93 -6.01 27.08
C SER A 147 -24.00 -5.86 25.56
N VAL A 148 -22.86 -5.57 24.97
CA VAL A 148 -22.67 -5.58 23.52
C VAL A 148 -22.79 -7.05 23.07
N GLU A 149 -24.01 -7.53 22.90
CA GLU A 149 -24.27 -8.68 22.04
C GLU A 149 -24.06 -8.19 20.62
N LEU A 150 -22.83 -8.40 20.14
CA LEU A 150 -22.46 -8.22 18.74
C LEU A 150 -23.40 -9.06 17.87
N PRO A 151 -23.94 -8.49 16.77
CA PRO A 151 -24.59 -9.28 15.74
C PRO A 151 -23.62 -10.37 15.28
N THR A 152 -24.06 -11.63 15.34
CA THR A 152 -23.39 -12.78 14.74
C THR A 152 -23.42 -12.65 13.21
N LEU A 153 -22.58 -11.79 12.66
CA LEU A 153 -22.32 -11.72 11.22
C LEU A 153 -21.39 -12.88 10.87
N PRO A 154 -21.82 -13.85 10.03
CA PRO A 154 -20.97 -14.97 9.65
C PRO A 154 -19.82 -14.46 8.80
N ILE A 155 -18.60 -14.52 9.32
CA ILE A 155 -17.40 -14.16 8.56
C ILE A 155 -17.20 -15.24 7.48
N PRO A 156 -16.97 -14.84 6.22
CA PRO A 156 -16.59 -15.79 5.18
C PRO A 156 -15.27 -16.47 5.58
N LYS A 157 -15.31 -17.80 5.63
CA LYS A 157 -14.15 -18.63 5.95
C LYS A 157 -13.14 -18.55 4.81
N PHE A 158 -11.91 -18.17 5.11
CA PHE A 158 -10.82 -18.19 4.15
C PHE A 158 -10.26 -19.61 4.04
N ASN A 159 -10.42 -20.22 2.86
CA ASN A 159 -10.03 -21.60 2.57
C ASN A 159 -8.70 -21.69 1.81
N GLU A 160 -7.73 -20.82 2.12
CA GLU A 160 -6.36 -20.87 1.58
C GLU A 160 -6.20 -20.57 0.08
N ASN A 161 -7.28 -20.20 -0.62
CA ASN A 161 -7.19 -19.74 -2.00
C ASN A 161 -6.65 -18.30 -2.03
N ILE A 162 -5.42 -18.13 -2.50
CA ILE A 162 -4.74 -16.82 -2.59
C ILE A 162 -5.55 -15.83 -3.43
N TRP A 163 -6.28 -16.30 -4.45
CA TRP A 163 -7.12 -15.44 -5.31
C TRP A 163 -8.33 -14.86 -4.58
N ASP A 164 -8.79 -15.52 -3.51
CA ASP A 164 -9.90 -15.04 -2.69
C ASP A 164 -9.42 -14.13 -1.55
N TRP A 165 -8.10 -13.92 -1.41
CA TRP A 165 -7.53 -13.15 -0.30
C TRP A 165 -7.97 -11.69 -0.32
N ASP A 166 -7.94 -11.03 -1.48
CA ASP A 166 -8.32 -9.62 -1.58
C ASP A 166 -9.80 -9.43 -1.22
N ASN A 167 -10.68 -10.29 -1.74
CA ASN A 167 -12.10 -10.28 -1.42
C ASN A 167 -12.35 -10.57 0.08
N PHE A 168 -11.70 -11.60 0.62
CA PHE A 168 -11.75 -11.91 2.05
C PHE A 168 -11.31 -10.73 2.91
N TRP A 169 -10.20 -10.08 2.54
CA TRP A 169 -9.65 -8.96 3.28
C TRP A 169 -10.58 -7.74 3.24
N GLU A 170 -11.18 -7.43 2.09
CA GLU A 170 -12.18 -6.36 2.00
C GLU A 170 -13.40 -6.62 2.91
N LEU A 171 -13.91 -7.86 2.92
CA LEU A 171 -15.01 -8.28 3.77
C LEU A 171 -14.65 -8.22 5.26
N TYR A 172 -13.48 -8.73 5.65
CA TYR A 172 -12.98 -8.65 7.02
C TYR A 172 -12.75 -7.19 7.45
N ASN A 173 -12.20 -6.38 6.55
CA ASN A 173 -11.91 -4.99 6.81
C ASN A 173 -13.21 -4.22 7.09
N ALA A 174 -14.19 -4.34 6.20
CA ALA A 174 -15.48 -3.65 6.32
C ALA A 174 -16.28 -4.08 7.56
N ASN A 175 -16.28 -5.38 7.89
CA ASN A 175 -17.16 -5.93 8.91
C ASN A 175 -16.52 -6.04 10.31
N VAL A 176 -15.20 -6.08 10.41
CA VAL A 176 -14.48 -6.32 11.68
C VAL A 176 -13.43 -5.24 11.94
N HIS A 177 -12.56 -4.95 10.97
CA HIS A 177 -11.46 -4.01 11.20
C HIS A 177 -11.92 -2.56 11.39
N LEU A 178 -12.93 -2.13 10.63
CA LEU A 178 -13.53 -0.79 10.73
C LEU A 178 -14.43 -0.62 11.96
N GLN A 179 -14.78 -1.69 12.67
CA GLN A 179 -15.58 -1.61 13.89
C GLN A 179 -14.73 -1.10 15.05
N ASP A 180 -15.34 -0.38 15.99
CA ASP A 180 -14.70 0.05 17.25
C ASP A 180 -14.62 -1.12 18.25
N LEU A 181 -13.83 -2.13 17.88
CA LEU A 181 -13.54 -3.31 18.68
C LEU A 181 -12.09 -3.26 19.16
N PRO A 182 -11.80 -3.72 20.40
CA PRO A 182 -10.42 -3.79 20.84
C PRO A 182 -9.61 -4.72 19.92
N GLU A 183 -8.36 -4.36 19.67
CA GLU A 183 -7.46 -5.06 18.74
C GLU A 183 -7.39 -6.57 18.99
N LEU A 184 -7.47 -6.97 20.27
CA LEU A 184 -7.50 -8.38 20.67
C LEU A 184 -8.73 -9.13 20.13
N TYR A 185 -9.90 -8.48 20.11
CA TYR A 185 -11.12 -9.07 19.54
C TYR A 185 -11.00 -9.16 18.02
N LYS A 186 -10.54 -8.09 17.35
CA LYS A 186 -10.28 -8.10 15.89
C LYS A 186 -9.34 -9.24 15.51
N PHE A 187 -8.25 -9.41 16.23
CA PHE A 187 -7.29 -10.48 16.01
C PHE A 187 -7.90 -11.87 16.25
N ASN A 188 -8.70 -12.05 17.31
CA ASN A 188 -9.39 -13.32 17.54
C ASN A 188 -10.39 -13.64 16.41
N TYR A 189 -11.09 -12.64 15.89
CA TYR A 189 -11.97 -12.78 14.72
C TYR A 189 -11.20 -13.17 13.46
N LEU A 190 -10.04 -12.55 13.21
CA LEU A 190 -9.18 -12.93 12.08
C LEU A 190 -8.72 -14.38 12.21
N LEU A 191 -8.33 -14.80 13.42
CA LEU A 191 -7.86 -16.15 13.67
C LEU A 191 -8.96 -17.21 13.51
N ASP A 192 -10.22 -16.87 13.80
CA ASP A 192 -11.37 -17.76 13.62
C ASP A 192 -11.84 -17.83 12.15
N ALA A 193 -11.64 -16.74 11.40
CA ALA A 193 -12.00 -16.64 9.99
C ALA A 193 -11.02 -17.39 9.06
N LEU A 194 -9.80 -17.67 9.53
CA LEU A 194 -8.77 -18.40 8.79
C LEU A 194 -8.83 -19.91 9.05
N GLN A 195 -8.54 -20.71 8.03
CA GLN A 195 -8.43 -22.16 8.15
C GLN A 195 -7.02 -22.67 7.77
N GLY A 196 -6.76 -23.92 8.15
CA GLY A 196 -5.54 -24.69 7.86
C GLY A 196 -4.21 -23.95 8.08
N GLU A 197 -3.33 -23.97 7.09
CA GLU A 197 -1.98 -23.39 7.10
C GLU A 197 -1.98 -21.88 7.34
N ALA A 198 -2.99 -21.16 6.83
CA ALA A 198 -3.10 -19.71 7.05
C ALA A 198 -3.32 -19.40 8.54
N ARG A 199 -4.20 -20.17 9.20
CA ARG A 199 -4.43 -20.07 10.64
C ARG A 199 -3.19 -20.43 11.45
N GLU A 200 -2.51 -21.52 11.10
CA GLU A 200 -1.32 -21.97 11.82
C GLU A 200 -0.15 -20.99 11.66
N SER A 201 -0.03 -20.32 10.51
CA SER A 201 0.97 -19.29 10.27
C SER A 201 0.79 -18.08 11.19
N ILE A 202 -0.45 -17.60 11.37
CA ILE A 202 -0.75 -16.49 12.28
C ILE A 202 -0.66 -16.90 13.75
N ARG A 203 -1.01 -18.16 14.08
CA ARG A 203 -0.88 -18.69 15.43
C ARG A 203 0.57 -18.68 15.92
N LYS A 204 1.54 -18.96 15.05
CA LYS A 204 2.99 -18.89 15.37
C LYS A 204 3.42 -17.46 15.77
N PHE A 205 2.87 -16.43 15.14
CA PHE A 205 3.13 -15.03 15.49
C PHE A 205 2.59 -14.66 16.89
N ARG A 206 1.46 -15.24 17.31
CA ARG A 206 0.90 -15.05 18.67
C ARG A 206 1.85 -15.56 19.75
N SER A 207 2.47 -16.73 19.52
CA SER A 207 3.40 -17.35 20.46
C SER A 207 4.70 -16.54 20.60
N LEU A 208 5.20 -15.96 19.50
CA LEU A 208 6.40 -15.10 19.52
C LEU A 208 6.22 -13.85 20.39
N ARG A 209 5.03 -13.24 20.39
CA ARG A 209 4.75 -12.05 21.20
C ARG A 209 4.66 -12.33 22.71
N GLN A 210 4.30 -13.55 23.11
CA GLN A 210 4.30 -13.97 24.52
C GLN A 210 5.69 -14.41 25.02
N ILE A 211 6.58 -14.85 24.13
CA ILE A 211 7.94 -15.27 24.51
C ILE A 211 8.86 -14.06 24.73
N ILE A 212 8.63 -12.95 24.04
CA ILE A 212 9.46 -11.73 24.13
C ILE A 212 9.07 -10.83 25.33
N LEU A 213 7.96 -11.12 26.01
CA LEU A 213 7.41 -10.31 27.12
C LEU A 213 7.33 -11.05 28.46
N LYS A 214 8.09 -12.13 28.65
CA LYS A 214 8.33 -12.63 30.01
C LYS A 214 9.60 -11.97 30.58
N PRO A 215 9.52 -11.36 31.78
CA PRO A 215 10.68 -10.77 32.45
C PRO A 215 11.73 -11.81 32.82
#